data_AF-A0A099Y6I3-F1
#
_entry.id   AF-A0A099Y6I3-F1
#
_cell.length_a   1.000
_cell.length_b   1.000
_cell.length_c   1.000
_cell.angle_alpha   90.00
_cell.angle_beta   90.00
_cell.angle_gamma   90.00
#
_symmetry.space_group_name_H-M   'P 1'
#
loop_
_entity.id
_entity.type
_entity.pdbx_description
1 polymer ?
#
loop_
_entity_poly.entity_id
_entity_poly.type
_entity_poly.pdbx_seq_one_letter_code
_entity_poly.pdbx_strand_id
1 'polypeptide(L)'
;MLFNTTLFAQNSNYDLITKELTKEQKELLQKERAVMKSNREVFKATLTKEQLAILRDKTISKSEIRAKLLATFTRTQKDLVRNQQVRLRKTRDNFRKTLTVDQRKMLKDRIDKIREAKDRGELRNGTRENGNDGKKRRVRGN
;
A
#
# COMPACT_ATOMS: atom_id res chain seq x y z
N MET A 1 4.48 11.96 17.93
CA MET A 1 3.78 12.25 16.66
C MET A 1 4.00 11.11 15.65
N LEU A 2 3.04 10.21 15.47
CA LEU A 2 3.13 9.05 14.55
C LEU A 2 2.73 9.39 13.09
N PHE A 3 3.03 10.60 12.63
CA PHE A 3 2.80 11.02 11.24
C PHE A 3 4.07 11.05 10.38
N ASN A 4 5.24 10.71 10.95
CA ASN A 4 6.55 10.84 10.31
C ASN A 4 7.32 9.52 10.15
N THR A 5 6.66 8.37 10.10
CA THR A 5 7.36 7.12 9.71
C THR A 5 7.09 6.82 8.24
N THR A 6 8.19 6.74 7.48
CA THR A 6 8.36 6.30 6.08
C THR A 6 8.16 7.29 4.92
N LEU A 7 8.51 8.58 5.04
CA LEU A 7 8.77 9.37 3.82
C LEU A 7 10.08 8.91 3.14
N PHE A 8 11.14 8.66 3.92
CA PHE A 8 12.44 8.25 3.39
C PHE A 8 12.43 6.87 2.70
N ALA A 9 11.78 5.85 3.27
CA ALA A 9 11.66 4.53 2.65
C ALA A 9 10.69 4.48 1.45
N GLN A 10 9.76 5.44 1.35
CA GLN A 10 8.92 5.60 0.15
C GLN A 10 9.65 6.31 -0.98
N ASN A 11 10.46 7.34 -0.66
CA ASN A 11 11.20 8.10 -1.67
C ASN A 11 12.31 7.26 -2.33
N SER A 12 13.09 6.48 -1.57
CA SER A 12 14.17 5.66 -2.13
C SER A 12 13.67 4.59 -3.12
N ASN A 13 12.53 3.95 -2.84
CA ASN A 13 11.92 2.99 -3.76
C ASN A 13 11.28 3.67 -4.97
N TYR A 14 10.73 4.88 -4.81
CA TYR A 14 10.14 5.67 -5.90
C TYR A 14 11.20 6.09 -6.92
N ASP A 15 12.35 6.57 -6.45
CA ASP A 15 13.44 7.00 -7.33
C ASP A 15 14.04 5.82 -8.09
N LEU A 16 14.17 4.66 -7.46
CA LEU A 16 14.62 3.42 -8.12
C LEU A 16 13.66 2.95 -9.22
N ILE A 17 12.36 3.12 -9.03
CA ILE A 17 11.31 2.73 -9.98
C ILE A 17 11.20 3.74 -11.12
N THR A 18 11.42 5.03 -10.85
CA THR A 18 11.20 6.10 -11.83
C THR A 18 12.37 6.33 -12.78
N LYS A 19 13.60 5.89 -12.48
CA LYS A 19 14.76 6.07 -13.37
C LYS A 19 14.50 5.63 -14.82
N GLU A 20 13.81 4.50 -14.98
CA GLU A 20 13.52 3.87 -16.29
C GLU A 20 12.18 4.30 -16.90
N LEU A 21 11.47 5.24 -16.29
CA LEU A 21 10.20 5.75 -16.79
C LEU A 21 10.40 6.99 -17.68
N THR A 22 9.54 7.12 -18.68
CA THR A 22 9.48 8.30 -19.54
C THR A 22 9.05 9.53 -18.75
N LYS A 23 9.29 10.73 -19.30
CA LYS A 23 8.87 11.99 -18.68
C LYS A 23 7.35 12.01 -18.44
N GLU A 24 6.57 11.60 -19.44
CA GLU A 24 5.11 11.52 -19.35
C GLU A 24 4.63 10.54 -18.26
N GLN A 25 5.27 9.36 -18.16
CA GLN A 25 4.96 8.38 -17.12
C GLN A 25 5.27 8.93 -15.71
N LYS A 26 6.37 9.69 -15.55
CA LYS A 26 6.72 10.36 -14.28
C LYS A 26 5.72 11.45 -13.92
N GLU A 27 5.31 12.27 -14.87
CA GLU A 27 4.30 13.31 -14.66
C GLU A 27 2.96 12.71 -14.23
N LEU A 28 2.56 11.59 -14.84
CA LEU A 28 1.35 10.85 -14.44
C LEU A 28 1.43 10.40 -12.97
N LEU A 29 2.58 9.85 -12.53
CA LEU A 29 2.78 9.45 -11.14
C LEU A 29 2.75 10.64 -10.17
N GLN A 30 3.33 11.79 -10.56
CA GLN A 30 3.30 13.00 -9.74
C GLN A 30 1.89 13.55 -9.57
N LYS A 31 1.11 13.61 -10.65
CA LYS A 31 -0.31 14.00 -10.62
C LYS A 31 -1.09 13.08 -9.67
N GLU A 32 -0.93 11.77 -9.81
CA GLU A 32 -1.61 10.80 -8.94
C GLU A 32 -1.20 10.94 -7.47
N ARG A 33 0.08 11.22 -7.20
CA ARG A 33 0.57 11.50 -5.84
C ARG A 33 -0.09 12.75 -5.24
N ALA A 34 -0.28 13.81 -6.02
CA ALA A 34 -0.98 15.01 -5.57
C ALA A 34 -2.43 14.71 -5.18
N VAL A 35 -3.15 13.95 -6.01
CA VAL A 35 -4.53 13.55 -5.69
C VAL A 35 -4.57 12.63 -4.47
N MET A 36 -3.61 11.72 -4.31
CA MET A 36 -3.51 10.89 -3.08
C MET A 36 -3.29 11.72 -1.82
N LYS A 37 -2.48 12.79 -1.89
CA LYS A 37 -2.29 13.72 -0.77
C LYS A 37 -3.60 14.43 -0.43
N SER A 38 -4.29 14.98 -1.42
CA SER A 38 -5.59 15.63 -1.22
C SER A 38 -6.60 14.69 -0.58
N ASN A 39 -6.74 13.46 -1.09
CA ASN A 39 -7.67 12.48 -0.54
C ASN A 39 -7.31 12.05 0.88
N ARG A 40 -6.01 12.04 1.22
CA ARG A 40 -5.56 11.79 2.60
C ARG A 40 -5.96 12.92 3.54
N GLU A 41 -5.85 14.18 3.12
CA GLU A 41 -6.26 15.32 3.95
C GLU A 41 -7.78 15.36 4.11
N VAL A 42 -8.55 15.08 3.05
CA VAL A 42 -10.02 14.91 3.14
C VAL A 42 -10.38 13.81 4.13
N PHE A 43 -9.75 12.63 4.03
CA PHE A 43 -10.01 11.54 4.97
C PHE A 43 -9.64 11.90 6.41
N LYS A 44 -8.49 12.55 6.64
CA LYS A 44 -8.08 13.01 7.97
C LYS A 44 -9.08 13.98 8.58
N ALA A 45 -9.64 14.89 7.80
CA ALA A 45 -10.64 15.84 8.27
C ALA A 45 -11.92 15.14 8.77
N THR A 46 -12.19 13.93 8.31
CA THR A 46 -13.34 13.13 8.80
C THR A 46 -13.05 12.40 10.12
N LEU A 47 -11.82 12.37 10.63
CA LEU A 47 -11.47 11.57 11.80
C LEU A 47 -12.01 12.18 13.10
N THR A 48 -12.64 11.33 13.92
CA THR A 48 -13.17 11.74 15.22
C THR A 48 -12.08 11.79 16.30
N LYS A 49 -12.36 12.44 17.43
CA LYS A 49 -11.44 12.48 18.58
C LYS A 49 -11.07 11.08 19.09
N GLU A 50 -12.05 10.17 19.13
CA GLU A 50 -11.86 8.77 19.51
C GLU A 50 -10.92 8.03 18.53
N GLN A 51 -11.14 8.19 17.23
CA GLN A 51 -10.28 7.60 16.20
C GLN A 51 -8.84 8.15 16.27
N LEU A 52 -8.69 9.45 16.57
CA LEU A 52 -7.38 10.06 16.79
C LEU A 52 -6.69 9.54 18.05
N ALA A 53 -7.44 9.19 19.10
CA ALA A 53 -6.89 8.56 20.31
C ALA A 53 -6.36 7.16 20.00
N ILE A 54 -7.13 6.32 19.27
CA ILE A 54 -6.69 4.99 18.81
C ILE A 54 -5.37 5.09 18.01
N LEU A 55 -5.24 6.11 17.15
CA LEU A 55 -4.03 6.33 16.35
C LEU A 55 -2.81 6.80 17.15
N ARG A 56 -3.02 7.40 18.33
CA ARG A 56 -1.94 7.90 19.20
C ARG A 56 -1.48 6.87 20.23
N ASP A 57 -2.28 5.84 20.44
CA ASP A 57 -1.97 4.76 21.37
C ASP A 57 -0.71 4.00 20.92
N LYS A 58 0.31 4.02 21.77
CA LYS A 58 1.59 3.33 21.55
C LYS A 58 1.67 1.99 22.26
N THR A 59 0.66 1.65 23.07
CA THR A 59 0.66 0.44 23.89
C THR A 59 0.21 -0.80 23.10
N ILE A 60 -0.50 -0.60 21.99
CA ILE A 60 -1.05 -1.64 21.13
C ILE A 60 -0.30 -1.79 19.81
N SER A 61 -0.36 -2.98 19.22
CA SER A 61 0.33 -3.27 17.96
C SER A 61 -0.28 -2.51 16.77
N LYS A 62 0.51 -2.30 15.70
CA LYS A 62 0.01 -1.63 14.49
C LYS A 62 -1.17 -2.36 13.84
N SER A 63 -1.22 -3.70 13.95
CA SER A 63 -2.35 -4.51 13.51
C SER A 63 -3.60 -4.26 14.35
N GLU A 64 -3.46 -4.16 15.67
CA GLU A 64 -4.58 -3.86 16.57
C GLU A 64 -5.10 -2.44 16.37
N ILE A 65 -4.22 -1.44 16.21
CA ILE A 65 -4.61 -0.06 15.86
C ILE A 65 -5.49 -0.08 14.61
N ARG A 66 -5.09 -0.81 13.57
CA ARG A 66 -5.89 -0.92 12.33
C ARG A 66 -7.23 -1.59 12.58
N ALA A 67 -7.28 -2.69 13.33
CA ALA A 67 -8.52 -3.41 13.61
C ALA A 67 -9.51 -2.53 14.39
N LYS A 68 -9.06 -1.89 15.47
CA LYS A 68 -9.87 -0.97 16.28
C LYS A 68 -10.33 0.24 15.46
N LEU A 69 -9.44 0.82 14.65
CA LEU A 69 -9.78 1.96 13.81
C LEU A 69 -10.82 1.60 12.73
N LEU A 70 -10.71 0.43 12.10
CA LEU A 70 -11.69 -0.03 11.11
C LEU A 70 -13.07 -0.27 11.72
N ALA A 71 -13.12 -0.76 12.96
CA ALA A 71 -14.37 -0.96 13.68
C ALA A 71 -15.11 0.35 13.94
N THR A 72 -14.38 1.45 14.20
CA THR A 72 -14.96 2.77 14.49
C THR A 72 -15.29 3.59 13.24
N PHE A 73 -15.05 3.08 12.02
CA PHE A 73 -15.35 3.83 10.81
C PHE A 73 -16.85 4.01 10.58
N THR A 74 -17.24 5.25 10.33
CA THR A 74 -18.59 5.61 9.87
C THR A 74 -18.84 5.10 8.46
N ARG A 75 -20.12 5.11 8.03
CA ARG A 75 -20.49 4.75 6.65
C ARG A 75 -19.78 5.64 5.62
N THR A 76 -19.76 6.95 5.86
CA THR A 76 -19.10 7.93 4.97
C THR A 76 -17.59 7.67 4.87
N GLN A 77 -16.92 7.36 5.98
CA GLN A 77 -15.50 7.00 5.99
C GLN A 77 -15.23 5.70 5.21
N LYS A 78 -16.07 4.68 5.41
CA LYS A 78 -15.97 3.40 4.66
C LYS A 78 -16.14 3.62 3.16
N ASP A 79 -17.07 4.47 2.75
CA ASP A 79 -17.33 4.77 1.35
C ASP A 79 -16.17 5.57 0.72
N LEU A 80 -15.60 6.54 1.42
CA LEU A 80 -14.39 7.25 0.97
C LEU A 80 -13.23 6.28 0.72
N VAL A 81 -12.99 5.35 1.64
CA VAL A 81 -11.93 4.34 1.51
C VAL A 81 -12.21 3.41 0.33
N ARG A 82 -13.45 2.92 0.19
CA ARG A 82 -13.83 2.01 -0.92
C ARG A 82 -13.68 2.71 -2.27
N ASN A 83 -14.17 3.93 -2.41
CA ASN A 83 -14.06 4.72 -3.64
C ASN A 83 -12.59 4.94 -4.01
N GLN A 84 -11.75 5.25 -3.02
CA GLN A 84 -10.31 5.40 -3.25
C GLN A 84 -9.66 4.08 -3.69
N GLN A 85 -10.04 2.94 -3.12
CA GLN A 85 -9.52 1.63 -3.54
C GLN A 85 -9.88 1.31 -4.99
N VAL A 86 -11.12 1.56 -5.41
CA VAL A 86 -11.56 1.35 -6.80
C VAL A 86 -10.80 2.26 -7.75
N ARG A 87 -10.65 3.54 -7.41
CA ARG A 87 -9.88 4.50 -8.20
C ARG A 87 -8.43 4.06 -8.34
N LEU A 88 -7.77 3.67 -7.26
CA LEU A 88 -6.37 3.21 -7.29
C LEU A 88 -6.18 1.98 -8.17
N ARG A 89 -7.14 1.04 -8.18
CA ARG A 89 -7.10 -0.11 -9.10
C ARG A 89 -7.12 0.36 -10.55
N LYS A 90 -8.08 1.23 -10.91
CA LYS A 90 -8.20 1.81 -12.26
C LYS A 90 -6.95 2.58 -12.67
N THR A 91 -6.46 3.48 -11.83
CA THR A 91 -5.23 4.26 -12.07
C THR A 91 -4.02 3.34 -12.29
N ARG A 92 -3.85 2.31 -11.45
CA ARG A 92 -2.75 1.35 -11.60
C ARG A 92 -2.85 0.57 -12.90
N ASP A 93 -4.05 0.16 -13.29
CA ASP A 93 -4.25 -0.61 -14.51
C ASP A 93 -4.05 0.28 -15.76
N ASN A 94 -4.44 1.55 -15.71
CA ASN A 94 -4.13 2.53 -16.75
C ASN A 94 -2.63 2.80 -16.85
N PHE A 95 -1.95 3.02 -15.72
CA PHE A 95 -0.50 3.19 -15.68
C PHE A 95 0.24 1.96 -16.24
N ARG A 96 -0.25 0.75 -15.96
CA ARG A 96 0.36 -0.47 -16.53
C ARG A 96 0.27 -0.54 -18.05
N LYS A 97 -0.78 0.03 -18.65
CA LYS A 97 -0.92 0.09 -20.11
C LYS A 97 0.08 1.05 -20.75
N THR A 98 0.57 2.05 -20.00
CA THR A 98 1.59 2.97 -20.52
C THR A 98 3.00 2.37 -20.49
N LEU A 99 3.20 1.24 -19.80
CA LEU A 99 4.51 0.61 -19.65
C LEU A 99 4.84 -0.35 -20.80
N THR A 100 6.07 -0.29 -21.28
CA THR A 100 6.62 -1.27 -22.21
C THR A 100 6.77 -2.65 -21.55
N VAL A 101 6.98 -3.70 -22.35
CA VAL A 101 7.20 -5.06 -21.84
C VAL A 101 8.45 -5.11 -20.96
N ASP A 102 9.53 -4.46 -21.37
CA ASP A 102 10.79 -4.42 -20.62
C ASP A 102 10.66 -3.65 -19.31
N GLN A 103 9.96 -2.51 -19.34
CA GLN A 103 9.64 -1.77 -18.12
C GLN A 103 8.82 -2.63 -17.14
N ARG A 104 7.84 -3.40 -17.63
CA ARG A 104 7.05 -4.30 -16.78
C ARG A 104 7.88 -5.42 -16.16
N LYS A 105 8.77 -6.04 -16.94
CA LYS A 105 9.68 -7.10 -16.46
C LYS A 105 10.62 -6.55 -15.39
N MET A 106 11.27 -5.43 -15.67
CA MET A 106 12.18 -4.76 -14.73
C MET A 106 11.47 -4.37 -13.42
N LEU A 107 10.26 -3.80 -13.51
CA LEU A 107 9.49 -3.43 -12.30
C LEU A 107 9.11 -4.66 -11.47
N LYS A 108 8.74 -5.76 -12.13
CA LYS A 108 8.43 -7.02 -11.44
C LYS A 108 9.67 -7.53 -10.69
N ASP A 109 10.81 -7.59 -11.35
CA ASP A 109 12.07 -8.08 -10.76
C ASP A 109 12.51 -7.20 -9.57
N ARG A 110 12.37 -5.88 -9.68
CA ARG A 110 12.65 -4.96 -8.56
C ARG A 110 11.69 -5.17 -7.38
N ILE A 111 10.41 -5.36 -7.65
CA ILE A 111 9.41 -5.62 -6.59
C ILE A 111 9.71 -6.95 -5.89
N ASP A 112 10.07 -7.98 -6.64
CA ASP A 112 10.38 -9.29 -6.08
C ASP A 112 11.68 -9.25 -5.25
N LYS A 113 12.73 -8.54 -5.71
CA LYS A 113 13.94 -8.26 -4.90
C LYS A 113 13.63 -7.50 -3.62
N ILE A 114 12.76 -6.48 -3.66
CA ILE A 114 12.35 -5.75 -2.45
C ILE A 114 11.60 -6.67 -1.47
N ARG A 115 10.81 -7.63 -1.97
CA ARG A 115 10.11 -8.63 -1.14
C ARG A 115 11.04 -9.66 -0.54
N GLU A 116 12.12 -10.01 -1.23
CA GLU A 116 13.14 -10.94 -0.75
C GLU A 116 14.08 -10.27 0.27
N ALA A 117 14.47 -9.01 0.03
CA ALA A 117 15.37 -8.25 0.89
C ALA A 117 14.69 -7.70 2.16
N LYS A 118 13.37 -7.44 2.11
CA LYS A 118 12.59 -7.23 3.32
C LYS A 118 12.40 -8.59 3.97
N ASP A 119 13.31 -8.90 4.87
CA ASP A 119 13.15 -9.94 5.88
C ASP A 119 11.67 -10.02 6.31
N ARG A 120 11.13 -11.22 6.25
CA ARG A 120 9.68 -11.50 6.27
C ARG A 120 9.13 -11.32 7.68
N GLY A 121 9.23 -10.12 8.22
CA GLY A 121 8.37 -9.64 9.29
C GLY A 121 6.92 -9.77 8.84
N GLU A 122 6.32 -10.90 9.17
CA GLU A 122 4.91 -11.24 9.00
C GLU A 122 4.46 -11.64 7.57
N LEU A 123 5.03 -12.71 7.01
CA LEU A 123 4.11 -13.68 6.38
C LEU A 123 3.36 -14.36 7.52
N ARG A 124 2.18 -13.84 7.88
CA ARG A 124 1.35 -14.37 8.99
C ARG A 124 1.19 -15.91 8.97
N ASN A 125 1.37 -16.57 7.82
CA ASN A 125 1.31 -18.03 7.68
C ASN A 125 2.52 -18.65 6.93
N GLY A 126 3.73 -18.07 7.06
CA GLY A 126 4.95 -18.69 6.55
C GLY A 126 5.09 -18.79 5.02
N THR A 127 6.14 -19.49 4.57
CA THR A 127 6.37 -19.82 3.15
C THR A 127 5.23 -20.69 2.63
N ARG A 128 4.83 -20.53 1.36
CA ARG A 128 3.84 -21.43 0.75
C ARG A 128 4.40 -22.85 0.71
N GLU A 129 3.74 -23.78 1.37
CA GLU A 129 4.09 -25.20 1.34
C GLU A 129 3.56 -25.83 0.05
N ASN A 130 4.25 -26.86 -0.42
CA ASN A 130 3.79 -27.67 -1.54
C ASN A 130 2.61 -28.51 -1.06
N GLY A 131 1.44 -28.35 -1.69
CA GLY A 131 0.35 -29.30 -1.51
C GLY A 131 0.67 -30.62 -2.22
N ASN A 132 0.00 -31.70 -1.83
CA ASN A 132 0.09 -33.02 -2.49
C ASN A 132 -0.23 -32.99 -3.99
N ASP A 133 -0.83 -31.90 -4.48
CA ASP A 133 -1.13 -31.64 -5.89
C ASP A 133 -0.02 -30.87 -6.63
N GLY A 134 1.15 -30.68 -6.02
CA GLY A 134 2.27 -29.93 -6.57
C GLY A 134 2.06 -28.41 -6.61
N LYS A 135 0.92 -27.91 -6.12
CA LYS A 135 0.61 -26.46 -6.09
C LYS A 135 1.03 -25.86 -4.76
N LYS A 136 1.78 -24.76 -4.81
CA LYS A 136 2.16 -23.99 -3.62
C LYS A 136 0.95 -23.26 -3.02
N ARG A 137 0.50 -23.66 -1.83
CA ARG A 137 -0.67 -23.06 -1.15
C ARG A 137 -0.23 -22.29 0.09
N ARG A 138 -1.02 -21.29 0.49
CA ARG A 138 -0.82 -20.61 1.78
C ARG A 138 -1.47 -21.46 2.86
N VAL A 139 -0.71 -21.83 3.90
CA VAL A 139 -1.28 -22.39 5.12
C VAL A 139 -2.30 -21.37 5.65
N ARG A 140 -3.53 -21.78 5.96
CA ARG A 140 -4.48 -20.94 6.69
C ARG A 140 -4.29 -21.32 8.15
N GLY A 141 -3.76 -20.42 8.97
CA GLY A 141 -3.76 -20.61 10.42
C GLY A 141 -5.20 -20.76 10.91
N ASN A 142 -5.45 -21.80 11.70
CA ASN A 142 -6.71 -22.00 12.43
C ASN A 142 -6.98 -20.83 13.39
#